data_AF-A0AAV5B4Y8-F1
#
_entry.id   AF-A0AAV5B4Y8-F1
#
_cell.length_a   1.000
_cell.length_b   1.000
_cell.length_c   1.000
_cell.angle_alpha   90.00
_cell.angle_beta   90.00
_cell.angle_gamma   90.00
#
_symmetry.space_group_name_H-M   'P 1'
#
loop_
_entity.id
_entity.type
_entity.pdbx_description
1 polymer ?
#
loop_
_entity_poly.entity_id
_entity_poly.type
_entity_poly.pdbx_seq_one_letter_code
_entity_poly.pdbx_strand_id
1 'polypeptide(L)'
;MATPESTPAMSAGDVVYESTIVMDEPLLRELVSAKDRSMNKRDGLVMAVVWAVVLAAYVWGTVAAGVMTAWGVVAGVVILALLGWSVALAVTGFTLFWPKRSWRKTADHWFARHGAGTGDDQRCELRSSACLSEARCCVLQDGRPAGSVAKPYKAFSHIEETEHLLVLVAGDGEVGSVLHNMFSPSYADRLAERADLEDVCWDKRTLRGGTPEQLREYLERKVGARA
;
A
#
# COMPACT_ATOMS: atom_id res chain seq x y z
N MET A 1 9.93 16.63 35.04
CA MET A 1 9.56 15.20 35.00
C MET A 1 8.22 15.11 34.30
N ALA A 2 8.19 14.65 33.05
CA ALA A 2 6.95 14.42 32.33
C ALA A 2 6.36 13.09 32.81
N THR A 3 5.11 13.12 33.24
CA THR A 3 4.31 11.92 33.53
C THR A 3 4.15 11.10 32.25
N PRO A 4 4.28 9.76 32.29
CA PRO A 4 3.96 8.93 31.14
C PRO A 4 2.46 9.09 30.87
N GLU A 5 2.12 9.52 29.66
CA GLU A 5 0.74 9.49 29.17
C GLU A 5 0.22 8.06 29.34
N SER A 6 -0.82 7.91 30.14
CA SER A 6 -1.54 6.66 30.30
C SER A 6 -2.01 6.21 28.93
N THR A 7 -1.41 5.14 28.41
CA THR A 7 -1.92 4.38 27.28
C THR A 7 -3.41 4.14 27.53
N PRO A 8 -4.33 4.56 26.63
CA PRO A 8 -5.75 4.36 26.87
C PRO A 8 -5.99 2.86 27.02
N ALA A 9 -6.43 2.48 28.22
CA ALA A 9 -6.88 1.13 28.48
C ALA A 9 -7.94 0.77 27.45
N MET A 10 -7.70 -0.30 26.69
CA MET A 10 -8.58 -0.78 25.63
C MET A 10 -9.99 -0.99 26.20
N SER A 11 -10.89 -0.04 25.96
CA SER A 11 -12.31 -0.19 26.33
C SER A 11 -12.90 -1.29 25.44
N ALA A 12 -12.95 -2.52 25.94
CA ALA A 12 -13.46 -3.69 25.23
C ALA A 12 -14.91 -3.53 24.71
N GLY A 13 -15.66 -2.53 25.17
CA GLY A 13 -17.04 -2.29 24.78
C GLY A 13 -17.25 -1.59 23.43
N ASP A 14 -16.19 -1.08 22.78
CA ASP A 14 -16.30 -0.33 21.51
C ASP A 14 -15.79 -1.09 20.27
N VAL A 15 -15.18 -2.26 20.47
CA VAL A 15 -14.59 -3.08 19.42
C VAL A 15 -15.68 -3.87 18.69
N VAL A 16 -15.80 -3.66 17.39
CA VAL A 16 -16.76 -4.37 16.53
C VAL A 16 -16.08 -5.55 15.85
N TYR A 17 -14.88 -5.33 15.32
CA TYR A 17 -14.07 -6.37 14.69
C TYR A 17 -12.66 -6.34 15.23
N GLU A 18 -12.05 -7.52 15.36
CA GLU A 18 -10.68 -7.65 15.87
C GLU A 18 -9.94 -8.75 15.11
N SER A 19 -8.65 -8.57 14.85
CA SER A 19 -7.78 -9.64 14.36
C SER A 19 -6.42 -9.56 15.05
N THR A 20 -5.77 -10.71 15.21
CA THR A 20 -4.38 -10.77 15.67
C THR A 20 -3.56 -11.49 14.62
N ILE A 21 -2.54 -10.81 14.11
CA ILE A 21 -1.74 -11.22 12.96
C ILE A 21 -0.31 -11.43 13.44
N VAL A 22 0.28 -12.57 13.08
CA VAL A 22 1.74 -12.73 13.15
C VAL A 22 2.29 -12.21 11.84
N MET A 23 2.80 -10.97 11.84
CA MET A 23 3.38 -10.37 10.65
C MET A 23 4.77 -10.94 10.39
N ASP A 24 4.97 -11.47 9.19
CA ASP A 24 6.24 -11.98 8.66
C ASP A 24 6.60 -11.28 7.34
N GLU A 25 7.79 -11.55 6.79
CA GLU A 25 8.25 -10.90 5.56
C GLU A 25 7.29 -11.11 4.36
N PRO A 26 6.73 -12.32 4.12
CA PRO A 26 5.70 -12.52 3.09
C PRO A 26 4.45 -11.66 3.26
N LEU A 27 3.86 -11.61 4.46
CA LEU A 27 2.66 -10.81 4.72
C LEU A 27 2.96 -9.30 4.65
N LEU A 28 4.14 -8.87 5.08
CA LEU A 28 4.58 -7.49 4.94
C LEU A 28 4.71 -7.12 3.46
N ARG A 29 5.20 -8.03 2.62
CA ARG A 29 5.28 -7.83 1.17
C ARG A 29 3.90 -7.71 0.54
N GLU A 30 2.93 -8.50 1.00
CA GLU A 30 1.55 -8.40 0.58
C GLU A 30 0.91 -7.07 1.00
N LEU A 31 1.13 -6.63 2.23
CA LEU A 31 0.67 -5.34 2.77
C LEU A 31 1.20 -4.16 1.93
N VAL A 32 2.51 -4.12 1.68
CA VAL A 32 3.14 -3.07 0.86
C VAL A 32 2.63 -3.11 -0.57
N SER A 33 2.45 -4.31 -1.14
CA SER A 33 1.88 -4.46 -2.47
C SER A 33 0.44 -3.95 -2.57
N ALA A 34 -0.39 -4.19 -1.54
CA ALA A 34 -1.74 -3.66 -1.43
C ALA A 34 -1.73 -2.13 -1.51
N LYS A 35 -0.88 -1.52 -0.68
CA LYS A 35 -0.73 -0.07 -0.57
C LYS A 35 -0.28 0.59 -1.86
N ASP A 36 0.58 -0.07 -2.63
CA ASP A 36 1.10 0.47 -3.88
C ASP A 36 0.11 0.28 -5.04
N ARG A 37 -0.86 -0.62 -4.93
CA ARG A 37 -1.77 -1.00 -6.01
C ARG A 37 -2.57 0.19 -6.55
N SER A 38 -3.23 0.97 -5.70
CA SER A 38 -4.04 2.12 -6.13
C SER A 38 -3.19 3.20 -6.81
N MET A 39 -1.99 3.48 -6.26
CA MET A 39 -1.02 4.40 -6.84
C MET A 39 -0.52 3.90 -8.20
N ASN A 40 -0.15 2.63 -8.31
CA ASN A 40 0.32 2.02 -9.56
C ASN A 40 -0.77 2.05 -10.65
N LYS A 41 -2.04 1.85 -10.27
CA LYS A 41 -3.17 1.97 -11.20
C LYS A 41 -3.31 3.40 -11.72
N ARG A 42 -3.24 4.40 -10.82
CA ARG A 42 -3.29 5.82 -11.17
C ARG A 42 -2.15 6.19 -12.13
N ASP A 43 -0.92 5.83 -11.78
CA ASP A 43 0.25 6.16 -12.58
C ASP A 43 0.28 5.42 -13.91
N GLY A 44 -0.14 4.15 -13.91
CA GLY A 44 -0.36 3.36 -15.13
C GLY A 44 -1.38 4.02 -16.05
N LEU A 45 -2.49 4.54 -15.51
CA LEU A 45 -3.51 5.26 -16.28
C LEU A 45 -2.95 6.55 -16.89
N VAL A 46 -2.25 7.37 -16.09
CA VAL A 46 -1.63 8.62 -16.57
C VAL A 46 -0.64 8.32 -17.70
N MET A 47 0.20 7.30 -17.53
CA MET A 47 1.16 6.91 -18.56
C MET A 47 0.50 6.32 -19.80
N ALA A 48 -0.59 5.56 -19.66
CA ALA A 48 -1.35 5.04 -20.78
C ALA A 48 -1.92 6.18 -21.63
N VAL A 49 -2.44 7.24 -20.98
CA VAL A 49 -2.92 8.45 -21.68
C VAL A 49 -1.78 9.13 -22.44
N VAL A 50 -0.62 9.33 -21.80
CA VAL A 50 0.56 9.93 -22.44
C VAL A 50 1.00 9.12 -23.66
N TRP A 51 1.14 7.80 -23.53
CA TRP A 51 1.57 6.94 -24.63
C TRP A 51 0.54 6.83 -25.74
N ALA A 52 -0.76 6.91 -25.42
CA ALA A 52 -1.81 6.98 -26.44
C ALA A 52 -1.71 8.28 -27.27
N VAL A 53 -1.44 9.41 -26.62
CA VAL A 53 -1.22 10.70 -27.31
C VAL A 53 0.05 10.63 -28.18
N VAL A 54 1.14 10.08 -27.65
CA VAL A 54 2.40 9.89 -28.40
C VAL A 54 2.18 8.96 -29.60
N LEU A 55 1.43 7.87 -29.43
CA LEU A 55 1.09 6.95 -30.52
C LEU A 55 0.25 7.64 -31.59
N ALA A 56 -0.76 8.41 -31.21
CA ALA A 56 -1.59 9.17 -32.15
C ALA A 56 -0.76 10.18 -32.95
N ALA A 57 0.14 10.92 -32.29
CA ALA A 57 1.05 11.85 -32.95
C ALA A 57 2.03 11.13 -33.90
N TYR A 58 2.56 9.97 -33.49
CA TYR A 58 3.43 9.13 -34.32
C TYR A 58 2.70 8.61 -35.58
N VAL A 59 1.48 8.08 -35.43
CA VAL A 59 0.67 7.61 -36.57
C VAL A 59 0.33 8.77 -37.49
N TRP A 60 -0.08 9.92 -36.96
CA TRP A 60 -0.36 11.10 -37.76
C TRP A 60 0.87 11.58 -38.55
N GLY A 61 2.02 11.66 -37.89
CA GLY A 61 3.28 12.08 -38.53
C GLY A 61 3.75 11.12 -39.63
N THR A 62 3.61 9.81 -39.40
CA THR A 62 3.97 8.80 -40.42
C THR A 62 3.03 8.81 -41.62
N VAL A 63 1.72 8.99 -41.41
CA VAL A 63 0.74 9.14 -42.49
C VAL A 63 1.01 10.42 -43.30
N ALA A 64 1.25 11.54 -42.62
CA ALA A 64 1.51 12.83 -43.26
C ALA A 64 2.82 12.85 -44.08
N ALA A 65 3.86 12.16 -43.61
CA ALA A 65 5.14 12.07 -44.30
C ALA A 65 5.14 11.07 -45.47
N GLY A 66 4.21 10.09 -45.48
CA GLY A 66 4.13 9.06 -46.52
C GLY A 66 5.34 8.11 -46.59
N VAL A 67 6.24 8.16 -45.60
CA VAL A 67 7.48 7.39 -45.56
C VAL A 67 7.55 6.62 -44.24
N MET A 68 7.58 5.29 -44.33
CA MET A 68 7.77 4.40 -43.18
C MET A 68 9.14 3.74 -43.28
N THR A 69 10.09 4.19 -42.46
CA THR A 69 11.43 3.61 -42.38
C THR A 69 11.47 2.46 -41.39
N ALA A 70 12.46 1.56 -41.50
CA ALA A 70 12.67 0.48 -40.54
C ALA A 70 12.81 1.00 -39.09
N TRP A 71 13.50 2.13 -38.91
CA TRP A 71 13.62 2.81 -37.61
C TRP A 71 12.28 3.36 -37.10
N GLY A 72 11.43 3.87 -38.00
CA GLY A 72 10.06 4.27 -37.66
C GLY A 72 9.27 3.08 -37.11
N VAL A 73 9.28 1.93 -37.80
CA VAL A 73 8.61 0.71 -37.35
C VAL A 73 9.07 0.30 -35.95
N VAL A 74 10.39 0.29 -35.70
CA VAL A 74 10.94 -0.01 -34.36
C VAL A 74 10.42 0.97 -33.32
N ALA A 75 10.42 2.27 -33.60
CA ALA A 75 9.89 3.28 -32.67
C ALA A 75 8.38 3.05 -32.38
N GLY A 76 7.59 2.73 -33.40
CA GLY A 76 6.17 2.40 -33.25
C GLY A 76 5.93 1.17 -32.36
N VAL A 77 6.72 0.11 -32.52
CA VAL A 77 6.65 -1.08 -31.67
C VAL A 77 7.00 -0.75 -30.22
N VAL A 78 8.02 0.08 -29.99
CA VAL A 78 8.39 0.53 -28.64
C VAL A 78 7.26 1.32 -27.99
N ILE A 79 6.65 2.26 -28.71
CA ILE A 79 5.50 3.03 -28.20
C ILE A 79 4.33 2.11 -27.84
N LEU A 80 3.99 1.16 -28.71
CA LEU A 80 2.93 0.18 -28.45
C LEU A 80 3.23 -0.70 -27.23
N ALA A 81 4.49 -1.13 -27.06
CA ALA A 81 4.90 -1.91 -25.89
C ALA A 81 4.76 -1.10 -24.59
N LEU A 82 5.18 0.17 -24.60
CA LEU A 82 5.06 1.07 -23.45
C LEU A 82 3.60 1.39 -23.11
N LEU A 83 2.75 1.56 -24.14
CA LEU A 83 1.31 1.70 -23.95
C LEU A 83 0.69 0.44 -23.32
N GLY A 84 0.99 -0.74 -23.87
CA GLY A 84 0.51 -2.02 -23.35
C GLY A 84 0.93 -2.25 -21.90
N TRP A 85 2.19 -1.94 -21.58
CA TRP A 85 2.70 -1.98 -20.21
C TRP A 85 1.94 -1.03 -19.27
N SER A 86 1.70 0.20 -19.71
CA SER A 86 0.99 1.21 -18.91
C SER A 86 -0.47 0.81 -18.65
N VAL A 87 -1.15 0.23 -19.64
CA VAL A 87 -2.50 -0.33 -19.49
C VAL A 87 -2.49 -1.53 -18.54
N ALA A 88 -1.51 -2.42 -18.64
CA ALA A 88 -1.38 -3.53 -17.71
C ALA A 88 -1.23 -3.04 -16.25
N LEU A 89 -0.41 -2.01 -16.02
CA LEU A 89 -0.29 -1.36 -14.70
C LEU A 89 -1.61 -0.71 -14.26
N ALA A 90 -2.31 -0.02 -15.16
CA ALA A 90 -3.60 0.63 -14.87
C ALA A 90 -4.68 -0.36 -14.43
N VAL A 91 -4.69 -1.58 -15.01
CA VAL A 91 -5.68 -2.62 -14.73
C VAL A 91 -5.29 -3.42 -13.47
N THR A 92 -4.05 -3.90 -13.43
CA THR A 92 -3.61 -4.85 -12.39
C THR A 92 -3.11 -4.16 -11.12
N GLY A 93 -2.58 -2.93 -11.25
CA GLY A 93 -1.84 -2.26 -10.18
C GLY A 93 -0.61 -3.04 -9.72
N PHE A 94 -0.05 -3.90 -10.58
CA PHE A 94 1.07 -4.76 -10.20
C PHE A 94 2.26 -3.94 -9.73
N THR A 95 2.75 -4.28 -8.55
CA THR A 95 3.86 -3.61 -7.90
C THR A 95 5.17 -4.05 -8.53
N LEU A 96 5.96 -3.10 -9.05
CA LEU A 96 7.33 -3.40 -9.48
C LEU A 96 8.11 -3.87 -8.24
N PHE A 97 8.36 -5.18 -8.18
CA PHE A 97 9.03 -5.75 -7.04
C PHE A 97 10.43 -5.19 -6.90
N TRP A 98 10.70 -4.71 -5.70
CA TRP A 98 11.91 -4.02 -5.36
C TRP A 98 13.13 -4.94 -5.47
N PRO A 99 14.30 -4.39 -5.82
CA PRO A 99 15.55 -5.12 -5.70
C PRO A 99 15.69 -5.70 -4.29
N LYS A 100 16.10 -6.97 -4.20
CA LYS A 100 16.17 -7.75 -2.94
C LYS A 100 16.83 -6.99 -1.78
N ARG A 101 17.88 -6.20 -2.08
CA ARG A 101 18.61 -5.40 -1.08
C ARG A 101 17.79 -4.24 -0.52
N SER A 102 17.04 -3.54 -1.37
CA SER A 102 16.18 -2.43 -0.95
C SER A 102 15.01 -2.93 -0.12
N TRP A 103 14.41 -4.06 -0.54
CA TRP A 103 13.33 -4.71 0.20
C TRP A 103 13.76 -5.12 1.61
N ARG A 104 14.90 -5.79 1.74
CA ARG A 104 15.41 -6.23 3.05
C ARG A 104 15.62 -5.07 4.01
N LYS A 105 16.16 -3.94 3.53
CA LYS A 105 16.32 -2.72 4.35
C LYS A 105 14.97 -2.17 4.83
N THR A 106 13.95 -2.16 3.98
CA THR A 106 12.59 -1.72 4.35
C THR A 106 11.95 -2.66 5.36
N ALA A 107 12.06 -3.97 5.15
CA ALA A 107 11.56 -4.97 6.08
C ALA A 107 12.24 -4.86 7.45
N ASP A 108 13.58 -4.83 7.48
CA ASP A 108 14.37 -4.67 8.71
C ASP A 108 13.96 -3.41 9.49
N HIS A 109 13.74 -2.30 8.78
CA HIS A 109 13.32 -1.04 9.41
C HIS A 109 11.91 -1.13 10.00
N TRP A 110 10.96 -1.69 9.24
CA TRP A 110 9.58 -1.84 9.68
C TRP A 110 9.48 -2.76 10.91
N PHE A 111 10.16 -3.90 10.89
CA PHE A 111 10.18 -4.85 12.02
C PHE A 111 10.88 -4.28 13.26
N ALA A 112 12.03 -3.61 13.10
CA ALA A 112 12.73 -2.97 14.21
C ALA A 112 11.86 -1.91 14.90
N ARG A 113 11.09 -1.12 14.13
CA ARG A 113 10.14 -0.15 14.68
C ARG A 113 9.04 -0.80 15.51
N HIS A 114 8.56 -1.97 15.10
CA HIS A 114 7.54 -2.73 15.82
C HIS A 114 8.15 -3.63 16.91
N GLY A 115 9.41 -3.38 17.31
CA GLY A 115 10.06 -4.07 18.42
C GLY A 115 10.38 -5.53 18.16
N ALA A 116 10.40 -5.97 16.90
CA ALA A 116 10.91 -7.29 16.54
C ALA A 116 12.44 -7.31 16.64
N GLY A 117 13.00 -8.46 17.03
CA GLY A 117 14.45 -8.65 17.09
C GLY A 117 15.10 -8.56 15.71
N THR A 118 16.37 -8.14 15.65
CA THR A 118 17.15 -8.14 14.41
C THR A 118 17.63 -9.56 14.09
N GLY A 119 17.29 -10.09 12.92
CA GLY A 119 17.66 -11.45 12.49
C GLY A 119 17.10 -11.85 11.13
N ASP A 120 17.26 -13.13 10.76
CA ASP A 120 16.74 -13.69 9.50
C ASP A 120 15.27 -14.14 9.59
N ASP A 121 14.69 -14.28 10.79
CA ASP A 121 13.29 -14.68 11.02
C ASP A 121 12.55 -13.62 11.86
N GLN A 122 12.46 -12.41 11.31
CA GLN A 122 11.79 -11.29 11.98
C GLN A 122 10.28 -11.48 11.92
N ARG A 123 9.65 -11.45 13.10
CA ARG A 123 8.20 -11.52 13.24
C ARG A 123 7.75 -10.59 14.34
N CYS A 124 6.58 -10.00 14.18
CA CYS A 124 5.89 -9.29 15.25
C CYS A 124 4.41 -9.67 15.27
N GLU A 125 3.81 -9.64 16.45
CA GLU A 125 2.38 -9.82 16.58
C GLU A 125 1.71 -8.44 16.56
N LEU A 126 0.74 -8.27 15.66
CA LEU A 126 -0.09 -7.09 15.57
C LEU A 126 -1.51 -7.45 15.94
N ARG A 127 -2.18 -6.60 16.71
CA ARG A 127 -3.61 -6.69 16.96
C ARG A 127 -4.28 -5.44 16.42
N SER A 128 -5.21 -5.65 15.51
CA SER A 128 -5.98 -4.59 14.88
C SER A 128 -7.43 -4.68 15.31
N SER A 129 -8.01 -3.55 15.67
CA SER A 129 -9.39 -3.45 16.14
C SER A 129 -10.12 -2.37 15.37
N ALA A 130 -11.25 -2.72 14.76
CA ALA A 130 -12.19 -1.77 14.19
C ALA A 130 -13.20 -1.42 15.30
N CYS A 131 -13.09 -0.21 15.85
CA CYS A 131 -14.00 0.29 16.87
C CYS A 131 -15.13 1.11 16.24
N LEU A 132 -16.12 1.52 17.03
CA LEU A 132 -17.25 2.33 16.54
C LEU A 132 -16.83 3.67 15.91
N SER A 133 -15.81 4.33 16.46
CA SER A 133 -15.37 5.69 16.05
C SER A 133 -14.00 5.71 15.34
N GLU A 134 -13.17 4.70 15.55
CA GLU A 134 -11.77 4.69 15.13
C GLU A 134 -11.28 3.28 14.81
N ALA A 135 -10.16 3.21 14.09
CA ALA A 135 -9.37 2.00 13.91
C ALA A 135 -8.15 2.05 14.81
N ARG A 136 -7.84 0.93 15.45
CA ARG A 136 -6.69 0.77 16.36
C ARG A 136 -5.79 -0.33 15.84
N CYS A 137 -4.48 -0.14 16.00
CA CYS A 137 -3.47 -1.16 15.79
C CYS A 137 -2.54 -1.14 16.99
N CYS A 138 -2.22 -2.29 17.57
CA CYS A 138 -1.21 -2.39 18.60
C CYS A 138 -0.24 -3.54 18.35
N VAL A 139 1.03 -3.30 18.70
CA VAL A 139 2.06 -4.33 18.72
C VAL A 139 1.89 -5.12 20.01
N LEU A 140 1.90 -6.45 19.90
CA LEU A 140 1.96 -7.35 21.03
C LEU A 140 3.41 -7.83 21.23
N GLN A 141 3.93 -7.67 22.44
CA GLN A 141 5.15 -8.32 22.92
C GLN A 141 4.77 -9.27 24.04
N ASP A 142 5.09 -10.56 23.89
CA ASP A 142 4.70 -11.62 24.82
C ASP A 142 3.19 -11.62 25.16
N GLY A 143 2.36 -11.37 24.13
CA GLY A 143 0.90 -11.29 24.25
C GLY A 143 0.36 -10.03 24.92
N ARG A 144 1.23 -9.06 25.27
CA ARG A 144 0.84 -7.78 25.90
C ARG A 144 1.03 -6.60 24.95
N PRO A 145 0.15 -5.58 24.98
CA PRO A 145 0.31 -4.39 24.16
C PRO A 145 1.59 -3.62 24.56
N ALA A 146 2.53 -3.48 23.62
CA ALA A 146 3.77 -2.73 23.79
C ALA A 146 3.69 -1.31 23.21
N GLY A 147 2.79 -1.09 22.25
CA GLY A 147 2.50 0.22 21.67
C GLY A 147 1.19 0.18 20.90
N SER A 148 0.44 1.28 20.88
CA SER A 148 -0.83 1.39 20.17
C SER A 148 -0.89 2.67 19.33
N VAL A 149 -1.49 2.53 18.17
CA VAL A 149 -1.91 3.63 17.29
C VAL A 149 -3.43 3.57 17.21
N ALA A 150 -4.09 4.70 17.43
CA ALA A 150 -5.52 4.86 17.24
C ALA A 150 -5.77 6.02 16.27
N LYS A 151 -6.51 5.75 15.19
CA LYS A 151 -6.84 6.75 14.16
C LYS A 151 -8.33 6.77 13.87
N PRO A 152 -8.95 7.96 13.81
CA PRO A 152 -10.33 8.06 13.38
C PRO A 152 -10.47 7.63 11.91
N TYR A 153 -11.61 7.08 11.52
CA TYR A 153 -11.80 6.56 10.15
C TYR A 153 -11.56 7.61 9.04
N LYS A 154 -11.76 8.89 9.36
CA LYS A 154 -11.47 10.02 8.45
C LYS A 154 -9.98 10.18 8.10
N ALA A 155 -9.06 9.57 8.83
CA ALA A 155 -7.63 9.62 8.55
C ALA A 155 -7.22 8.66 7.42
N PHE A 156 -8.09 7.73 7.03
CA PHE A 156 -7.84 6.77 5.97
C PHE A 156 -8.40 7.27 4.64
N SER A 157 -7.73 6.95 3.55
CA SER A 157 -8.12 7.37 2.20
C SER A 157 -9.00 6.33 1.53
N HIS A 158 -8.63 5.06 1.61
CA HIS A 158 -9.30 3.96 0.94
C HIS A 158 -8.98 2.63 1.63
N ILE A 159 -9.62 1.58 1.12
CA ILE A 159 -9.50 0.20 1.60
C ILE A 159 -8.88 -0.60 0.46
N GLU A 160 -7.84 -1.36 0.76
CA GLU A 160 -7.25 -2.33 -0.17
C GLU A 160 -7.47 -3.74 0.35
N GLU A 161 -7.78 -4.65 -0.56
CA GLU A 161 -8.02 -6.06 -0.26
C GLU A 161 -6.98 -6.93 -0.97
N THR A 162 -6.37 -7.82 -0.19
CA THR A 162 -5.42 -8.82 -0.70
C THR A 162 -5.95 -10.23 -0.46
N GLU A 163 -5.14 -11.25 -0.69
CA GLU A 163 -5.53 -12.64 -0.44
C GLU A 163 -5.78 -12.87 1.05
N HIS A 164 -4.89 -12.37 1.90
CA HIS A 164 -4.89 -12.61 3.33
C HIS A 164 -5.34 -11.41 4.17
N LEU A 165 -5.25 -10.18 3.64
CA LEU A 165 -5.40 -8.96 4.42
C LEU A 165 -6.52 -8.06 3.88
N LEU A 166 -7.17 -7.36 4.81
CA LEU A 166 -7.92 -6.14 4.56
C LEU A 166 -7.14 -4.97 5.14
N VAL A 167 -6.83 -3.95 4.35
CA VAL A 167 -5.90 -2.88 4.71
C VAL A 167 -6.60 -1.53 4.60
N LEU A 168 -6.63 -0.78 5.70
CA LEU A 168 -6.94 0.65 5.70
C LEU A 168 -5.66 1.43 5.43
N VAL A 169 -5.63 2.09 4.28
CA VAL A 169 -4.49 2.89 3.84
C VAL A 169 -4.64 4.30 4.39
N ALA A 170 -3.66 4.76 5.17
CA ALA A 170 -3.61 6.13 5.68
C ALA A 170 -3.57 7.11 4.50
N GLY A 171 -4.34 8.21 4.58
CA GLY A 171 -4.45 9.17 3.48
C GLY A 171 -3.27 10.09 3.30
N ASP A 172 -2.41 10.22 4.31
CA ASP A 172 -1.24 11.08 4.28
C ASP A 172 -0.02 10.26 3.86
N GLY A 173 0.57 10.59 2.71
CA GLY A 173 1.76 9.91 2.21
C GLY A 173 1.69 9.50 0.74
N GLU A 174 1.13 10.36 -0.12
CA GLU A 174 1.35 10.22 -1.56
C GLU A 174 2.85 10.41 -1.84
N VAL A 175 3.59 9.30 -1.86
CA VAL A 175 4.89 9.27 -2.54
C VAL A 175 4.56 9.64 -3.98
N GLY A 176 5.19 10.69 -4.51
CA GLY A 176 4.90 11.23 -5.84
C GLY A 176 4.98 10.19 -6.97
N SER A 177 4.87 10.62 -8.22
CA SER A 177 4.86 9.69 -9.36
C SER A 177 5.94 8.60 -9.31
N VAL A 178 5.56 7.34 -9.52
CA VAL A 178 6.40 6.13 -9.64
C VAL A 178 7.58 6.38 -10.58
N LEU A 179 7.40 7.14 -11.66
CA LEU A 179 8.49 7.46 -12.60
C LEU A 179 9.47 8.49 -12.07
N HIS A 180 9.00 9.54 -11.40
CA HIS A 180 9.89 10.50 -10.73
C HIS A 180 10.72 9.81 -9.64
N ASN A 181 10.12 8.82 -9.01
CA ASN A 181 10.67 8.04 -7.92
C ASN A 181 11.64 6.95 -8.38
N MET A 182 11.38 6.22 -9.46
CA MET A 182 12.27 5.18 -9.98
C MET A 182 13.69 5.68 -10.32
N PHE A 183 13.83 6.96 -10.65
CA PHE A 183 15.11 7.58 -11.01
C PHE A 183 15.66 8.53 -9.94
N SER A 184 14.93 8.75 -8.83
CA SER A 184 15.38 9.64 -7.76
C SER A 184 16.21 8.88 -6.72
N PRO A 185 17.41 9.36 -6.36
CA PRO A 185 18.18 8.81 -5.23
C PRO A 185 17.43 8.94 -3.89
N SER A 186 16.45 9.87 -3.78
CA SER A 186 15.63 10.06 -2.58
C SER A 186 14.48 9.07 -2.45
N TYR A 187 14.29 8.16 -3.42
CA TYR A 187 13.16 7.25 -3.43
C TYR A 187 13.24 6.25 -2.28
N ALA A 188 14.42 5.68 -2.02
CA ALA A 188 14.63 4.75 -0.91
C ALA A 188 14.27 5.38 0.46
N ASP A 189 14.57 6.67 0.65
CA ASP A 189 14.28 7.39 1.90
C ASP A 189 12.79 7.73 2.02
N ARG A 190 12.15 8.22 0.95
CA ARG A 190 10.68 8.46 0.93
C ARG A 190 9.88 7.18 1.13
N LEU A 191 10.43 6.04 0.74
CA LEU A 191 9.78 4.76 0.97
C LEU A 191 9.99 4.23 2.39
N ALA A 192 11.12 4.54 3.03
CA ALA A 192 11.29 4.31 4.46
C ALA A 192 10.25 5.14 5.25
N GLU A 193 10.08 6.42 4.90
CA GLU A 193 9.01 7.29 5.43
C GLU A 193 7.59 6.76 5.09
N ARG A 194 7.43 6.01 4.00
CA ARG A 194 6.14 5.36 3.63
C ARG A 194 5.87 4.10 4.46
N ALA A 195 6.90 3.38 4.87
CA ALA A 195 6.81 2.27 5.81
C ALA A 195 6.44 2.76 7.23
N ASP A 196 6.68 4.05 7.49
CA ASP A 196 6.33 4.72 8.75
C ASP A 196 4.86 5.12 8.87
N LEU A 197 4.09 5.02 7.79
CA LEU A 197 2.67 5.36 7.78
C LEU A 197 1.87 4.26 8.47
N GLU A 198 1.13 4.66 9.50
CA GLU A 198 0.39 3.76 10.38
C GLU A 198 -0.90 3.29 9.72
N ASP A 199 -0.75 2.41 8.73
CA ASP A 199 -1.83 1.64 8.13
C ASP A 199 -2.38 0.64 9.15
N VAL A 200 -3.66 0.31 9.05
CA VAL A 200 -4.28 -0.71 9.91
C VAL A 200 -4.72 -1.87 9.04
N CYS A 201 -4.29 -3.09 9.38
CA CYS A 201 -4.61 -4.28 8.61
C CYS A 201 -5.28 -5.35 9.45
N TRP A 202 -6.20 -6.10 8.86
CA TRP A 202 -6.84 -7.26 9.47
C TRP A 202 -6.54 -8.52 8.67
N ASP A 203 -6.16 -9.59 9.36
CA ASP A 203 -6.05 -10.91 8.76
C ASP A 203 -7.44 -11.53 8.65
N LYS A 204 -7.81 -11.92 7.44
CA LYS A 204 -9.09 -12.56 7.13
C LYS A 204 -9.26 -13.89 7.85
N ARG A 205 -8.17 -14.59 8.18
CA ARG A 205 -8.21 -15.92 8.82
C ARG A 205 -8.42 -15.85 10.32
N THR A 206 -7.93 -14.80 10.98
CA THR A 206 -8.01 -14.63 12.43
C THR A 206 -9.04 -13.60 12.87
N LEU A 207 -9.85 -13.11 11.93
CA LEU A 207 -10.89 -12.12 12.17
C LEU A 207 -11.93 -12.64 13.17
N ARG A 208 -12.26 -11.78 14.13
CA ARG A 208 -13.31 -11.94 15.13
C ARG A 208 -14.33 -10.81 14.98
N GLY A 209 -15.59 -11.10 15.34
CA GLY A 209 -16.70 -10.14 15.25
C GLY A 209 -17.53 -10.25 13.96
N GLY A 210 -17.11 -11.05 12.98
CA GLY A 210 -17.88 -11.35 11.77
C GLY A 210 -17.01 -11.91 10.64
N THR A 211 -17.50 -11.82 9.40
CA THR A 211 -16.78 -12.27 8.20
C THR A 211 -15.95 -11.14 7.58
N PRO A 212 -14.94 -11.46 6.74
CA PRO A 212 -14.16 -10.45 6.01
C PRO A 212 -15.03 -9.50 5.18
N GLU A 213 -16.10 -10.00 4.56
CA GLU A 213 -17.04 -9.18 3.79
C GLU A 213 -17.78 -8.20 4.69
N GLN A 214 -18.22 -8.63 5.88
CA GLN A 214 -18.89 -7.77 6.84
C GLN A 214 -17.96 -6.68 7.39
N LEU A 215 -16.70 -7.03 7.67
CA LEU A 215 -15.68 -6.05 8.02
C LEU A 215 -15.49 -5.04 6.88
N ARG A 216 -15.36 -5.51 5.65
CA ARG A 216 -15.19 -4.66 4.48
C ARG A 216 -16.36 -3.69 4.31
N GLU A 217 -17.60 -4.17 4.33
CA GLU A 217 -18.80 -3.32 4.25
C GLU A 217 -18.89 -2.33 5.42
N TYR A 218 -18.46 -2.73 6.62
CA TYR A 218 -18.39 -1.85 7.76
C TYR A 218 -17.36 -0.72 7.55
N LEU A 219 -16.15 -1.07 7.12
CA LEU A 219 -15.08 -0.11 6.84
C LEU A 219 -15.46 0.81 5.67
N GLU A 220 -16.06 0.28 4.59
CA GLU A 220 -16.53 1.05 3.44
C GLU A 220 -17.56 2.10 3.87
N ARG A 221 -18.49 1.76 4.77
CA ARG A 221 -19.43 2.74 5.33
C ARG A 221 -18.73 3.80 6.19
N LYS A 222 -17.72 3.42 6.96
CA LYS A 222 -16.99 4.34 7.85
C LYS A 222 -16.05 5.28 7.10
N VAL A 223 -15.38 4.81 6.07
CA VAL A 223 -14.47 5.59 5.21
C VAL A 223 -15.26 6.36 4.15
N GLY A 224 -16.28 5.73 3.55
CA GLY A 224 -17.11 6.27 2.47
C GLY A 224 -18.15 7.31 2.89
N ALA A 225 -18.39 7.53 4.19
CA ALA A 225 -19.16 8.68 4.69
C ALA A 225 -18.50 10.06 4.40
N ARG A 226 -17.45 10.07 3.58
CA ARG A 226 -16.79 11.25 2.99
C ARG A 226 -17.41 11.70 1.65
N ALA A 227 -18.41 11.01 1.10
CA ALA A 227 -19.09 11.42 -0.13
C ALA A 227 -20.34 12.27 0.16
#